data_AF-A0A484X8N1-F1
#
_entry.id   AF-A0A484X8N1-F1
#
_cell.length_a   1.000
_cell.length_b   1.000
_cell.length_c   1.000
_cell.angle_alpha   90.00
_cell.angle_beta   90.00
_cell.angle_gamma   90.00
#
_symmetry.space_group_name_H-M   'P 1'
#
loop_
_entity.id
_entity.type
_entity.pdbx_description
1 polymer ?
#
loop_
_entity_poly.entity_id
_entity_poly.type
_entity_poly.pdbx_seq_one_letter_code
_entity_poly.pdbx_strand_id
1 'polypeptide(L)' 'MTEQQKLTFTALQQRLDSLMLRDRLRFSRRLHGVKKVKNPDAQQAIFQEMAKEIDHAAGESPAA' A
#
# COMPACT_ATOMS: atom_id res chain seq x y z
N MET A 1 19.93 -10.15 -6.31
CA MET A 1 19.49 -9.98 -4.91
C MET A 1 18.13 -9.32 -4.96
N THR A 2 17.05 -10.08 -4.84
CA THR A 2 15.72 -9.50 -4.67
C THR A 2 15.66 -8.94 -3.25
N GLU A 3 15.89 -7.63 -3.14
CA GLU A 3 15.56 -6.88 -1.94
C GLU A 3 14.19 -7.36 -1.47
N GLN A 4 14.18 -7.92 -0.26
CA GLN A 4 12.98 -8.05 0.52
C GLN A 4 12.50 -6.62 0.73
N GLN A 5 11.74 -6.11 -0.25
CA GLN A 5 11.23 -4.75 -0.32
C GLN A 5 10.36 -4.57 0.90
N LYS A 6 10.97 -4.17 2.02
CA LYS A 6 10.25 -3.70 3.20
C LYS A 6 9.34 -2.62 2.67
N LEU A 7 8.04 -2.92 2.61
CA LEU A 7 7.06 -1.96 2.15
C LEU A 7 7.16 -0.74 3.05
N THR A 8 7.66 0.34 2.47
CA THR A 8 7.81 1.62 3.15
C THR A 8 6.62 2.49 2.80
N PHE A 9 6.37 3.47 3.67
CA PHE A 9 5.37 4.51 3.41
C PHE A 9 5.58 5.14 2.02
N THR A 10 6.82 5.48 1.67
CA THR A 10 7.17 6.09 0.39
C THR A 10 6.89 5.15 -0.80
N ALA A 11 7.19 3.85 -0.68
CA ALA A 11 6.90 2.89 -1.73
C ALA A 11 5.40 2.74 -2.00
N LEU A 12 4.59 2.66 -0.93
CA LEU A 12 3.13 2.65 -1.07
C LEU A 12 2.62 3.97 -1.66
N GLN A 13 3.11 5.11 -1.17
CA GLN A 13 2.74 6.44 -1.65
C GLN A 13 3.01 6.62 -3.15
N GLN A 14 4.14 6.10 -3.66
CA GLN A 14 4.48 6.11 -5.09
C GLN A 14 3.49 5.27 -5.91
N ARG A 15 3.14 4.07 -5.43
CA ARG A 15 2.12 3.22 -6.10
C ARG A 15 0.74 3.88 -6.12
N LEU A 16 0.40 4.69 -5.11
CA LEU A 16 -0.85 5.45 -5.09
C LEU A 16 -0.93 6.53 -6.16
N ASP A 17 0.20 7.04 -6.63
CA ASP A 17 0.21 8.07 -7.67
C ASP A 17 -0.13 7.50 -9.05
N SER A 18 0.13 6.20 -9.26
CA SER A 18 -0.28 5.44 -10.45
C SER A 18 -1.74 4.96 -10.41
N LEU A 19 -2.46 5.14 -9.29
CA LEU A 19 -3.86 4.74 -9.13
C LEU A 19 -4.83 5.85 -9.55
N MET A 20 -6.08 5.46 -9.82
CA MET A 20 -7.17 6.43 -10.01
C MET A 20 -7.38 7.31 -8.77
N LEU A 21 -7.81 8.56 -9.00
CA LEU A 21 -7.97 9.58 -7.95
C LEU A 21 -8.80 9.09 -6.75
N ARG A 22 -9.82 8.27 -7.00
CA ARG A 22 -10.70 7.69 -5.98
C ARG A 22 -9.94 6.74 -5.05
N ASP A 23 -9.18 5.80 -5.61
CA ASP A 23 -8.39 4.83 -4.85
C ASP A 23 -7.21 5.51 -4.15
N ARG A 24 -6.52 6.42 -4.84
CA ARG A 24 -5.48 7.27 -4.26
C ARG A 24 -5.96 7.97 -2.99
N LEU A 25 -7.16 8.58 -3.01
CA LEU A 25 -7.71 9.26 -1.83
C LEU A 25 -8.02 8.27 -0.69
N ARG A 26 -8.59 7.11 -1.02
CA ARG A 26 -8.97 6.06 -0.06
C ARG A 26 -7.73 5.50 0.65
N PHE A 27 -6.71 5.11 -0.12
CA PHE A 27 -5.46 4.60 0.44
C PHE A 27 -4.64 5.69 1.13
N SER A 28 -4.65 6.93 0.64
CA SER A 28 -3.94 8.04 1.32
C SER A 28 -4.48 8.27 2.73
N ARG A 29 -5.80 8.16 2.94
CA ARG A 29 -6.40 8.23 4.29
C ARG A 29 -5.98 7.05 5.16
N ARG A 30 -5.95 5.83 4.59
CA ARG A 30 -5.54 4.60 5.30
C ARG A 30 -4.05 4.67 5.70
N LEU A 31 -3.18 5.07 4.78
CA LEU A 31 -1.73 5.23 4.98
C LEU A 31 -1.41 6.26 6.08
N HIS A 32 -2.17 7.36 6.15
CA HIS A 32 -2.03 8.37 7.20
C HIS A 32 -2.45 7.86 8.58
N GLY A 33 -3.44 6.95 8.64
CA GLY A 33 -3.82 6.23 9.86
C GLY A 33 -2.75 5.26 10.34
N VAL A 34 -2.12 4.53 9.41
CA VAL A 34 -1.07 3.55 9.72
C VAL A 34 0.16 4.20 10.36
N LYS A 35 0.50 5.43 9.99
CA LYS A 35 1.60 6.19 10.61
C LYS A 35 1.41 6.43 12.12
N LYS A 36 0.19 6.31 12.64
CA LYS A 36 -0.14 6.42 14.07
C LYS A 36 -0.05 5.07 14.82
N VAL A 37 0.11 3.96 14.10
CA VAL A 37 0.21 2.63 14.70
C VAL A 37 1.58 2.50 15.36
N LYS A 38 1.60 2.30 16.68
CA LYS A 38 2.84 2.18 17.46
C LYS A 38 3.47 0.78 17.38
N ASN A 39 2.70 -0.21 16.92
CA ASN A 39 3.17 -1.58 16.78
C ASN A 39 3.81 -1.79 15.39
N PRO A 40 5.14 -2.01 15.30
CA PRO A 40 5.83 -2.15 14.02
C PRO A 40 5.36 -3.37 13.22
N ASP A 41 4.99 -4.45 13.90
CA ASP A 41 4.49 -5.68 13.25
C ASP A 41 3.14 -5.44 12.58
N ALA A 42 2.20 -4.83 13.30
CA ALA A 42 0.92 -4.41 12.75
C ALA A 42 1.10 -3.41 11.60
N GLN A 43 2.05 -2.47 11.71
CA GLN A 43 2.33 -1.51 10.65
C GLN A 43 2.78 -2.21 9.36
N GLN A 44 3.69 -3.19 9.48
CA GLN A 44 4.15 -4.00 8.34
C GLN A 44 3.04 -4.87 7.76
N ALA A 45 2.21 -5.51 8.59
CA ALA A 45 1.07 -6.29 8.15
C ALA A 45 0.09 -5.44 7.33
N ILE A 46 -0.24 -4.24 7.82
CA ILE A 46 -1.13 -3.33 7.10
C ILE A 46 -0.49 -2.83 5.80
N PHE A 47 0.82 -2.60 5.77
CA PHE A 47 1.50 -2.23 4.53
C PHE A 47 1.47 -3.35 3.47
N GLN A 48 1.62 -4.61 3.87
CA GLN A 48 1.46 -5.75 2.96
C GLN A 48 0.03 -5.88 2.44
N GLU A 49 -0.97 -5.71 3.31
CA GLU A 49 -2.36 -5.75 2.91
C GLU A 49 -2.72 -4.59 1.95
N MET A 50 -2.26 -3.38 2.26
CA MET A 50 -2.42 -2.22 1.37
C MET A 50 -1.75 -2.45 0.02
N ALA A 51 -0.55 -3.03 -0.02
CA ALA A 51 0.12 -3.32 -1.29
C ALA A 51 -0.73 -4.23 -2.18
N LYS A 52 -1.32 -5.29 -1.60
CA LYS A 52 -2.23 -6.20 -2.33
C LYS A 52 -3.51 -5.51 -2.79
N GLU A 53 -4.13 -4.68 -1.94
CA GLU A 53 -5.32 -3.93 -2.33
C GLU A 53 -5.02 -2.89 -3.43
N ILE A 54 -3.84 -2.26 -3.38
CA ILE A 54 -3.38 -1.30 -4.39
C ILE A 54 -3.14 -2.00 -5.73
N ASP A 55 -2.49 -3.17 -5.73
CA ASP A 55 -2.28 -4.02 -6.91
C ASP A 55 -3.63 -4.35 -7.57
N HIS A 56 -4.59 -4.80 -6.76
CA HIS A 56 -5.93 -5.12 -7.20
C HIS A 56 -6.69 -3.91 -7.75
N ALA A 57 -6.58 -2.76 -7.08
CA ALA A 57 -7.20 -1.51 -7.53
C ALA A 57 -6.52 -0.91 -8.78
N ALA A 58 -5.24 -1.19 -8.99
CA ALA A 58 -4.49 -0.76 -10.17
C ALA A 58 -4.88 -1.55 -11.43
N GLY A 59 -5.69 -2.60 -11.29
CA GLY A 59 -6.10 -3.44 -12.41
C GLY A 59 -5.11 -4.56 -12.71
N GLU A 60 -4.12 -4.83 -11.84
CA GLU A 60 -3.41 -6.11 -11.83
C GLU A 60 -4.36 -7.17 -11.27
N SER A 61 -5.33 -7.55 -12.10
CA SER A 61 -6.18 -8.69 -11.87
C SER A 61 -5.35 -9.93 -12.25
N PRO A 62 -5.05 -10.88 -11.33
CA PRO A 62 -4.54 -12.20 -11.71
C PRO A 62 -5.68 -13.06 -12.27
N ALA A 63 -6.42 -12.51 -13.25
CA ALA A 63 -7.48 -13.20 -13.97
C ALA A 63 -7.03 -13.38 -15.42
N ALA A 64 -6.14 -14.34 -15.61
CA ALA A 64 -5.96 -15.09 -16.85
C ALA A 64 -5.54 -16.52 -16.48
#